data_AF-A0A968LEY2-F1
#
_entry.id   AF-A0A968LEY2-F1
#
_cell.length_a   1.000
_cell.length_b   1.000
_cell.length_c   1.000
_cell.angle_alpha   90.00
_cell.angle_beta   90.00
_cell.angle_gamma   90.00
#
_symmetry.space_group_name_H-M   'P 1'
#
loop_
_entity.id
_entity.type
_entity.pdbx_description
1 polymer ?
#
loop_
_entity_poly.entity_id
_entity_poly.type
_entity_poly.pdbx_seq_one_letter_code
_entity_poly.pdbx_strand_id
1 'polypeptide(L)'
;MRSILDRVHPQSVTPSRLESLLLHRLRMIEELLETVLQGECGQELVNLLRELRSMCSPEGQVLRVPEAEVLKVVERLQLDEAIRAARAFALYFQLINIVEQHYEQEESIVRTRGTTLAP
;
A
#
# COMPACT_ATOMS: atom_id res chain seq x y z
N MET A 1 -4.72 2.21 14.07
CA MET A 1 -3.76 2.05 12.95
C MET A 1 -2.57 1.24 13.44
N ARG A 2 -2.53 -0.08 13.18
CA ARG A 2 -1.28 -0.83 13.33
C ARG A 2 -0.57 -0.81 11.98
N SER A 3 0.57 -0.16 11.99
CA SER A 3 1.42 0.01 10.83
C SER A 3 2.00 -1.33 10.39
N ILE A 4 2.14 -1.52 9.09
CA ILE A 4 2.93 -2.62 8.49
C ILE A 4 4.40 -2.56 8.95
N LEU A 5 4.81 -1.47 9.63
CA LEU A 5 6.13 -1.26 10.24
C LEU A 5 6.50 -2.18 11.41
N ASP A 6 5.59 -3.01 11.93
CA ASP A 6 5.92 -3.90 13.08
C ASP A 6 6.70 -5.17 12.66
N ARG A 7 7.18 -5.23 11.40
CA ARG A 7 7.71 -6.43 10.74
C ARG A 7 9.23 -6.47 10.54
N VAL A 8 10.01 -5.75 11.32
CA VAL A 8 11.46 -5.93 11.29
C VAL A 8 11.86 -6.96 12.35
N HIS A 9 12.09 -8.20 11.91
CA HIS A 9 12.92 -9.16 12.65
C HIS A 9 14.31 -8.53 12.89
N PRO A 10 14.97 -8.77 14.04
CA PRO A 10 16.07 -7.95 14.52
C PRO A 10 17.36 -8.25 13.75
N GLN A 11 17.54 -7.60 12.61
CA GLN A 11 18.85 -7.16 12.15
C GLN A 11 18.74 -5.66 11.94
N SER A 12 19.36 -4.93 12.87
CA SER A 12 19.42 -3.47 12.94
C SER A 12 20.16 -2.90 11.74
N VAL A 13 19.48 -2.78 10.61
CA VAL A 13 19.90 -1.92 9.50
C VAL A 13 19.03 -0.70 9.60
N THR A 14 19.60 0.41 10.07
CA THR A 14 18.95 1.71 9.96
C THR A 14 18.58 1.92 8.48
N PRO A 15 17.30 2.16 8.16
CA PRO A 15 16.88 2.33 6.78
C PRO A 15 17.67 3.47 6.14
N SER A 16 18.08 3.28 4.89
CA SER A 16 18.73 4.33 4.13
C SER A 16 17.83 5.58 4.10
N ARG A 17 18.44 6.75 3.87
CA ARG A 17 17.66 8.01 3.80
C ARG A 17 16.55 7.93 2.76
N LEU A 18 16.79 7.23 1.64
CA LEU A 18 15.80 7.01 0.58
C LEU A 18 14.67 6.09 1.03
N GLU A 19 14.97 4.99 1.72
CA GLU A 19 13.97 4.09 2.29
C GLU A 19 13.08 4.81 3.32
N SER A 20 13.67 5.65 4.16
CA SER A 20 12.91 6.45 5.13
C SER A 20 11.97 7.45 4.47
N LEU A 21 12.41 8.08 3.36
CA LEU A 21 11.60 9.00 2.57
C LEU A 21 10.48 8.28 1.83
N LEU A 22 10.76 7.11 1.24
CA LEU A 22 9.78 6.23 0.60
C LEU A 22 8.67 5.88 1.60
N LEU A 23 9.02 5.34 2.77
CA LEU A 23 8.05 4.96 3.81
C LEU A 23 7.22 6.15 4.28
N HIS A 24 7.84 7.33 4.41
CA HIS A 24 7.12 8.54 4.77
C HIS A 24 6.13 8.98 3.68
N ARG A 25 6.51 8.92 2.41
CA ARG A 25 5.64 9.26 1.28
C ARG A 25 4.48 8.30 1.13
N LEU A 26 4.73 7.00 1.26
CA LEU A 26 3.68 5.99 1.22
C LEU A 26 2.63 6.27 2.30
N ARG A 27 3.06 6.53 3.54
CA ARG A 27 2.14 6.85 4.63
C ARG A 27 1.29 8.09 4.34
N MET A 28 1.90 9.19 3.88
CA MET A 28 1.15 10.41 3.55
C MET A 28 0.11 10.17 2.46
N ILE A 29 0.43 9.33 1.48
CA ILE A 29 -0.49 8.99 0.39
C ILE A 29 -1.62 8.08 0.89
N GLU A 30 -1.34 7.12 1.76
CA GLU A 30 -2.37 6.32 2.41
C GLU A 30 -3.35 7.19 3.22
N GLU A 31 -2.83 8.13 4.03
CA GLU A 31 -3.63 9.06 4.83
C GLU A 31 -4.48 10.00 3.96
N LEU A 32 -3.90 10.52 2.87
CA LEU A 32 -4.61 11.39 1.93
C LEU A 32 -5.71 10.62 1.19
N LEU A 33 -5.39 9.41 0.70
CA LEU A 33 -6.36 8.58 0.00
C LEU A 33 -7.53 8.22 0.93
N GLU A 34 -7.26 7.86 2.18
CA GLU A 34 -8.32 7.58 3.16
C GLU A 34 -9.21 8.80 3.39
N THR A 35 -8.63 10.00 3.52
CA THR A 35 -9.37 11.26 3.67
C THR A 35 -10.27 11.52 2.47
N VAL A 36 -9.76 11.35 1.25
CA VAL A 36 -10.53 11.52 0.01
C VAL A 36 -11.64 10.48 -0.09
N LEU A 37 -11.37 9.21 0.20
CA LEU A 37 -12.39 8.16 0.19
C LEU A 37 -13.48 8.42 1.22
N GLN A 38 -13.14 8.89 2.42
CA GLN A 38 -14.13 9.24 3.44
C GLN A 38 -15.01 10.41 2.99
N GLY A 39 -14.43 11.45 2.38
CA GLY A 39 -15.16 12.63 1.90
C GLY A 39 -16.06 12.34 0.69
N GLU A 40 -15.56 11.60 -0.29
CA GLU A 40 -16.25 11.37 -1.56
C GLU A 40 -17.15 10.14 -1.56
N CYS A 41 -16.83 9.13 -0.75
CA CYS A 41 -17.52 7.84 -0.75
C CYS A 41 -18.12 7.44 0.60
N GLY A 42 -17.88 8.23 1.65
CA GLY A 42 -18.42 8.01 2.99
C GLY A 42 -17.62 7.01 3.84
N GLN A 43 -17.95 6.98 5.14
CA GLN A 43 -17.26 6.15 6.13
C GLN A 43 -17.51 4.64 5.91
N GLU A 44 -18.64 4.27 5.32
CA GLU A 44 -19.02 2.87 5.06
C GLU A 44 -18.02 2.20 4.11
N LEU A 45 -17.63 2.86 3.02
CA LEU A 45 -16.63 2.33 2.10
C LEU A 45 -15.26 2.21 2.77
N VAL A 46 -14.86 3.20 3.56
CA VAL A 46 -13.57 3.16 4.29
C VAL A 46 -13.55 2.01 5.28
N ASN A 47 -14.66 1.75 5.98
CA ASN A 47 -14.78 0.62 6.90
C ASN A 47 -14.71 -0.71 6.16
N LEU A 48 -15.43 -0.85 5.04
CA LEU A 48 -15.37 -2.04 4.20
C LEU A 48 -13.94 -2.33 3.71
N LEU A 49 -13.23 -1.31 3.22
CA LEU A 49 -11.84 -1.47 2.75
C LEU A 49 -10.89 -1.89 3.88
N ARG A 50 -11.08 -1.35 5.09
CA ARG A 50 -10.31 -1.75 6.28
C ARG A 50 -10.62 -3.19 6.70
N GLU A 51 -11.89 -3.58 6.64
CA GLU A 51 -12.34 -4.94 6.93
C GLU A 51 -11.69 -5.94 5.96
N LEU A 52 -11.80 -5.70 4.66
CA LEU A 52 -11.17 -6.51 3.61
C LEU A 52 -9.65 -6.58 3.79
N ARG A 53 -8.99 -5.45 4.09
CA ARG A 53 -7.53 -5.43 4.34
C ARG A 53 -7.14 -6.23 5.59
N SER A 54 -7.95 -6.20 6.64
CA SER A 54 -7.66 -6.93 7.89
C SER A 54 -7.71 -8.45 7.72
N MET A 55 -8.47 -8.94 6.74
CA MET A 55 -8.56 -10.35 6.36
C MET A 55 -7.47 -10.78 5.38
N CYS A 56 -6.72 -9.84 4.79
CA CYS A 56 -5.58 -10.15 3.94
C CYS A 56 -4.30 -10.28 4.81
N SER A 57 -3.54 -11.38 4.64
CA SER A 57 -2.29 -11.58 5.38
C SER A 57 -1.31 -10.43 5.12
N PRO A 58 -0.57 -9.95 6.13
CA PRO A 58 0.20 -8.71 5.99
C PRO A 58 1.47 -8.85 5.12
N GLU A 59 1.81 -10.05 4.63
CA GLU A 59 2.97 -10.29 3.75
C GLU A 59 2.70 -10.02 2.26
N GLY A 60 1.46 -9.74 1.83
CA GLY A 60 1.13 -9.77 0.40
C GLY A 60 1.31 -11.16 -0.25
N GLN A 61 1.65 -12.17 0.56
CA GLN A 61 1.65 -13.56 0.17
C GLN A 61 0.20 -14.04 0.25
N VAL A 62 -0.33 -14.46 -0.89
CA VAL A 62 -1.58 -15.22 -0.95
C VAL A 62 -1.32 -16.53 -0.20
N LEU A 63 -1.56 -16.56 1.11
CA LEU A 63 -1.77 -17.84 1.77
C LEU A 63 -2.96 -18.48 1.06
N ARG A 64 -2.72 -19.70 0.58
CA ARG A 64 -3.60 -20.54 -0.22
C ARG A 64 -5.10 -20.27 0.03
N VAL A 65 -5.78 -19.89 -1.05
CA VAL A 65 -7.24 -19.68 -1.11
C VAL A 65 -7.69 -18.48 -0.27
N PRO A 66 -8.50 -17.54 -0.82
CA PRO A 66 -9.13 -16.52 0.02
C PRO A 66 -9.80 -17.21 1.20
N GLU A 67 -9.51 -16.79 2.43
CA GLU A 67 -10.22 -17.30 3.59
C GLU A 67 -11.73 -17.19 3.32
N ALA A 68 -12.49 -18.22 3.67
CA ALA A 68 -13.93 -18.28 3.38
C ALA A 68 -14.71 -17.05 3.91
N GLU A 69 -14.12 -16.32 4.84
CA GLU A 69 -14.64 -15.06 5.38
C GLU A 69 -14.53 -13.89 4.38
N VAL A 70 -13.41 -13.77 3.64
CA VAL A 70 -13.25 -12.76 2.58
C VAL A 70 -14.27 -12.97 1.47
N LEU A 71 -14.44 -14.23 1.04
CA LEU A 71 -15.41 -14.58 0.01
C LEU A 71 -16.83 -14.20 0.43
N LYS A 72 -17.21 -14.47 1.69
CA LYS A 72 -18.53 -14.07 2.23
C LYS A 72 -18.75 -12.56 2.24
N VAL A 73 -17.72 -11.76 2.50
CA VAL A 73 -17.84 -10.30 2.43
C VAL A 73 -18.04 -9.85 1.00
N VAL A 74 -17.20 -10.35 0.08
CA VAL A 74 -17.29 -10.01 -1.35
C VAL A 74 -18.64 -10.42 -1.96
N GLU A 75 -19.14 -11.61 -1.62
CA GLU A 75 -20.44 -12.13 -2.10
C GLU A 75 -21.66 -11.34 -1.59
N ARG A 76 -21.51 -10.58 -0.49
CA ARG A 76 -22.59 -9.77 0.10
C ARG A 76 -22.64 -8.34 -0.43
N LEU A 77 -21.58 -7.89 -1.10
CA LEU A 77 -21.52 -6.52 -1.65
C LEU A 77 -22.58 -6.33 -2.72
N GLN A 78 -23.30 -5.21 -2.63
CA GLN A 78 -24.08 -4.72 -3.75
C GLN A 78 -23.14 -4.33 -4.90
N LEU A 79 -23.67 -4.35 -6.13
CA LEU A 79 -22.85 -4.09 -7.33
C LEU A 79 -22.11 -2.74 -7.25
N ASP A 80 -22.78 -1.71 -6.76
CA ASP A 80 -22.23 -0.37 -6.59
C ASP A 80 -21.15 -0.31 -5.48
N GLU A 81 -21.28 -1.09 -4.42
CA GLU A 81 -20.26 -1.22 -3.37
C GLU A 81 -19.04 -1.97 -3.89
N ALA A 82 -19.26 -3.06 -4.64
CA ALA A 82 -18.20 -3.84 -5.26
C ALA A 82 -17.40 -3.01 -6.27
N ILE A 83 -18.07 -2.23 -7.13
CA ILE A 83 -17.41 -1.32 -8.08
C ILE A 83 -16.58 -0.27 -7.34
N ARG A 84 -17.13 0.33 -6.28
CA ARG A 84 -16.42 1.34 -5.49
C ARG A 84 -15.20 0.77 -4.77
N ALA A 85 -15.34 -0.39 -4.14
CA ALA A 85 -14.23 -1.08 -3.49
C ALA A 85 -13.12 -1.44 -4.48
N ALA A 86 -13.48 -2.04 -5.63
CA ALA A 86 -12.51 -2.39 -6.67
C ALA A 86 -11.73 -1.16 -7.18
N ARG A 87 -12.43 -0.04 -7.40
CA ARG A 87 -11.79 1.22 -7.81
C ARG A 87 -10.86 1.77 -6.73
N ALA A 88 -11.26 1.73 -5.46
CA ALA A 88 -10.43 2.19 -4.35
C ALA A 88 -9.15 1.35 -4.20
N PHE A 89 -9.26 0.01 -4.33
CA PHE A 89 -8.08 -0.87 -4.37
C PHE A 89 -7.18 -0.58 -5.56
N ALA A 90 -7.75 -0.43 -6.76
CA ALA A 90 -6.96 -0.09 -7.95
C ALA A 90 -6.19 1.23 -7.78
N LEU A 91 -6.84 2.27 -7.24
CA LEU A 91 -6.20 3.55 -6.95
C LEU A 91 -5.09 3.42 -5.90
N TYR A 92 -5.32 2.65 -4.83
CA TYR A 92 -4.28 2.36 -3.85
C TYR A 92 -3.05 1.74 -4.51
N PHE A 93 -3.20 0.64 -5.26
CA PHE A 93 -2.07 -0.01 -5.92
C PHE A 93 -1.37 0.90 -6.94
N GLN A 94 -2.13 1.69 -7.70
CA GLN A 94 -1.56 2.65 -8.64
C GLN A 94 -0.70 3.69 -7.93
N LEU A 95 -1.17 4.23 -6.81
CA LEU A 95 -0.45 5.25 -6.05
C LEU A 95 0.82 4.69 -5.40
N ILE A 96 0.74 3.50 -4.79
CA ILE A 96 1.91 2.82 -4.21
C ILE A 96 2.96 2.58 -5.30
N ASN A 97 2.56 2.02 -6.45
CA ASN A 97 3.48 1.77 -7.56
C ASN A 97 4.17 3.05 -8.07
N ILE A 98 3.44 4.16 -8.21
CA ILE A 98 4.02 5.45 -8.65
C ILE A 98 5.10 5.93 -7.68
N VAL A 99 4.86 5.82 -6.38
CA VAL A 99 5.80 6.27 -5.35
C VAL A 99 7.03 5.37 -5.33
N GLU A 100 6.84 4.06 -5.35
CA GLU A 100 7.94 3.10 -5.41
C GLU A 100 8.81 3.34 -6.65
N GLN A 101 8.20 3.45 -7.82
CA GLN A 101 8.89 3.75 -9.07
C GLN A 101 9.66 5.08 -9.04
N HIS A 102 9.12 6.11 -8.37
CA HIS A 102 9.82 7.38 -8.21
C HIS A 102 11.14 7.21 -7.45
N TYR A 103 11.13 6.50 -6.32
CA TYR A 103 12.32 6.28 -5.51
C TYR A 103 13.31 5.29 -6.15
N GLU A 104 12.82 4.26 -6.84
CA GLU A 104 13.67 3.35 -7.64
C GLU A 104 14.43 4.11 -8.73
N GLN A 105 13.78 5.05 -9.40
CA GLN A 105 14.42 5.90 -10.42
C GLN A 105 15.49 6.81 -9.81
N GLU A 106 15.22 7.44 -8.67
CA GLU A 106 16.20 8.29 -7.99
C GLU A 106 17.44 7.51 -7.54
N GLU A 107 17.25 6.31 -6.98
CA GLU A 107 18.35 5.43 -6.59
C GLU A 107 19.21 5.02 -7.80
N SER A 108 18.56 4.67 -8.91
CA SER A 108 19.22 4.29 -10.17
C SER A 108 20.07 5.43 -10.73
N ILE A 109 19.53 6.67 -10.78
CA ILE A 109 20.26 7.85 -11.27
C ILE A 109 21.51 8.15 -10.43
N VAL A 110 21.39 8.05 -9.10
CA VAL A 110 22.53 8.23 -8.19
C VAL A 110 23.61 7.17 -8.44
N ARG A 111 23.21 5.93 -8.69
CA ARG A 111 24.13 4.81 -8.97
C ARG A 111 24.84 4.95 -10.31
N THR A 112 24.16 5.40 -11.36
CA THR A 112 24.77 5.63 -12.69
C THR A 112 25.71 6.84 -12.72
N ARG A 113 25.42 7.88 -11.92
CA ARG A 113 26.32 9.06 -11.80
C ARG A 113 27.58 8.76 -10.98
N GLY A 114 27.51 7.83 -10.02
CA GLY A 114 28.67 7.39 -9.25
C GLY A 114 29.68 6.54 -10.04
N THR A 115 29.27 5.89 -11.13
CA THR A 115 30.14 5.03 -11.96
C THR A 115 30.84 5.76 -13.12
N THR A 116 30.54 7.03 -13.37
CA THR A 116 31.16 7.80 -14.47
C THR A 116 32.45 8.54 -14.04
N LEU A 117 32.90 8.39 -12.79
CA LEU A 117 34.16 8.94 -12.28
C LEU A 117 35.10 7.80 -11.84
N ALA A 118 35.60 7.02 -12.78
CA ALA A 118 36.79 6.19 -12.57
C ALA A 118 37.66 6.26 -13.85
N PRO A 119 38.90 6.80 -13.77
CA PRO A 119 39.86 6.84 -14.88
C PRO A 119 40.49 5.47 -15.17
#